data_AF-A0A7G2T3W4-F1
#
_entry.id   AF-A0A7G2T3W4-F1
#
_cell.length_a   1.000
_cell.length_b   1.000
_cell.length_c   1.000
_cell.angle_alpha   90.00
_cell.angle_beta   90.00
_cell.angle_gamma   90.00
#
_symmetry.space_group_name_H-M   'P 1'
#
loop_
_entity.id
_entity.type
_entity.pdbx_description
1 polymer ?
#
loop_
_entity_poly.entity_id
_entity_poly.type
_entity_poly.pdbx_seq_one_letter_code
_entity_poly.pdbx_strand_id
1 'polypeptide(L)'
;MYITITAQKMGGNYSQSSADFVGYLEKENEGLEQRDMEHFFNQYGDEISAEDVVKEIDGNTAKLEKHEPRFYSITVSPSKYELRKL
;
A
#
# COMPACT_ATOMS: atom_id res chain seq x y z
N MET A 1 6.62 6.94 18.72
CA MET A 1 6.20 6.42 17.40
C MET A 1 6.97 7.14 16.32
N TYR A 2 7.37 6.43 15.27
CA TYR A 2 7.97 7.01 14.06
C TYR A 2 7.02 6.81 12.88
N ILE A 3 6.82 7.85 12.06
CA ILE A 3 5.96 7.80 10.88
C ILE A 3 6.73 8.38 9.71
N THR A 4 6.70 7.69 8.57
CA THR A 4 7.22 8.21 7.29
C THR A 4 6.12 8.24 6.25
N ILE A 5 6.20 9.24 5.37
CA ILE A 5 5.35 9.36 4.19
C ILE A 5 6.28 9.43 2.99
N THR A 6 6.17 8.46 2.09
CA THR A 6 7.07 8.33 0.95
C THR A 6 6.28 8.42 -0.34
N ALA A 7 6.63 9.39 -1.18
CA ALA A 7 6.15 9.48 -2.55
C ALA A 7 6.68 8.31 -3.36
N GLN A 8 5.78 7.55 -4.00
CA GLN A 8 6.17 6.30 -4.66
C GLN A 8 6.74 6.54 -6.05
N LYS A 9 7.97 6.04 -6.26
CA LYS A 9 8.75 6.24 -7.47
C LYS A 9 9.47 4.96 -7.89
N MET A 10 9.63 4.79 -9.20
CA MET A 10 10.49 3.76 -9.78
C MET A 10 11.66 4.43 -10.50
N GLY A 11 12.84 4.35 -9.89
CA GLY A 11 14.03 5.03 -10.41
C GLY A 11 13.87 6.56 -10.40
N GLY A 12 14.06 7.20 -11.57
CA GLY A 12 14.01 8.65 -11.73
C GLY A 12 12.61 9.24 -11.92
N ASN A 13 11.58 8.41 -12.13
CA ASN A 13 10.20 8.85 -12.39
C ASN A 13 9.25 8.35 -11.30
N TYR A 14 8.15 9.07 -11.07
CA TYR A 14 7.09 8.59 -10.18
C TYR A 14 6.38 7.38 -10.78
N SER A 15 6.04 6.42 -9.91
CA SER A 15 5.34 5.23 -10.38
C SER A 15 3.99 5.63 -10.96
N GLN A 16 3.71 5.15 -12.17
CA GLN A 16 2.45 5.45 -12.85
C GLN A 16 1.32 4.50 -12.40
N SER A 17 1.67 3.42 -11.70
CA SER A 17 0.75 2.42 -11.18
C SER A 17 1.18 1.97 -9.78
N SER A 18 0.21 1.59 -8.97
CA SER A 18 0.40 0.95 -7.67
C SER A 18 0.68 -0.55 -7.78
N ALA A 19 0.55 -1.17 -8.96
CA ALA A 19 0.68 -2.61 -9.17
C ALA A 19 1.97 -3.22 -8.61
N ASP A 20 3.14 -2.62 -8.86
CA ASP A 20 4.40 -3.15 -8.36
C ASP A 20 4.50 -3.09 -6.83
N PHE A 21 3.90 -2.07 -6.22
CA PHE A 21 3.89 -1.92 -4.76
C PHE A 21 2.88 -2.87 -4.11
N VAL A 22 1.68 -3.00 -4.67
CA VAL A 22 0.67 -3.97 -4.23
C VAL A 22 1.22 -5.39 -4.37
N GLY A 23 1.84 -5.73 -5.50
CA GLY A 23 2.48 -7.03 -5.69
C GLY A 23 3.66 -7.30 -4.77
N TYR A 24 4.34 -6.26 -4.28
CA TYR A 24 5.35 -6.41 -3.23
C TYR A 24 4.72 -6.75 -1.87
N LEU A 25 3.60 -6.11 -1.51
CA LEU A 25 2.88 -6.38 -0.26
C LEU A 25 2.22 -7.77 -0.26
N GLU A 26 1.70 -8.22 -1.40
CA GLU A 26 1.15 -9.56 -1.58
C GLU A 26 2.13 -10.69 -1.25
N LYS A 27 3.43 -10.41 -1.22
CA LYS A 27 4.44 -11.37 -0.75
C LYS A 27 4.25 -11.79 0.70
N GLU A 28 3.54 -11.00 1.52
CA GLU A 28 3.20 -11.39 2.90
C GLU A 28 2.25 -12.58 2.94
N ASN A 29 1.47 -12.81 1.86
CA ASN A 29 0.60 -13.97 1.72
C ASN A 29 1.30 -15.20 1.08
N GLU A 30 2.54 -15.06 0.58
CA GLU A 30 3.25 -16.17 -0.06
C GLU A 30 3.52 -17.31 0.92
N GLY A 31 2.96 -18.49 0.64
CA GLY A 31 3.15 -19.70 1.44
C GLY A 31 2.17 -19.90 2.59
N LEU A 32 1.20 -19.00 2.76
CA LEU A 32 0.08 -19.19 3.69
C LEU A 32 -0.99 -20.11 3.09
N GLU A 33 -1.71 -20.83 3.94
CA GLU A 33 -2.93 -21.52 3.51
C GLU A 33 -4.03 -20.49 3.20
N GLN A 34 -4.97 -20.81 2.32
CA GLN A 34 -6.04 -19.88 1.90
C GLN A 34 -6.82 -19.26 3.07
N ARG A 35 -6.95 -19.99 4.19
CA ARG A 35 -7.65 -19.54 5.40
C ARG A 35 -6.85 -18.56 6.26
N ASP A 36 -5.54 -18.51 6.06
CA ASP A 36 -4.59 -17.67 6.80
C ASP A 36 -4.11 -16.48 5.96
N MET A 37 -4.47 -16.42 4.67
CA MET A 37 -4.21 -15.26 3.81
C MET A 37 -5.00 -14.04 4.30
N GLU A 38 -4.34 -12.89 4.34
CA GLU A 38 -4.97 -11.61 4.68
C GLU A 38 -5.29 -10.82 3.41
N HIS A 39 -6.44 -10.14 3.41
CA HIS A 39 -6.84 -9.25 2.33
C HIS A 39 -6.44 -7.80 2.61
N PHE A 40 -6.41 -6.98 1.57
CA PHE A 40 -6.31 -5.54 1.77
C PHE A 40 -7.60 -5.00 2.40
N PHE A 41 -7.49 -3.86 3.08
CA PHE A 41 -8.61 -3.24 3.77
C PHE A 41 -8.65 -1.73 3.56
N ASN A 42 -9.82 -1.15 3.79
CA ASN A 42 -10.03 0.29 3.93
C ASN A 42 -11.08 0.56 5.02
N GLN A 43 -11.53 1.81 5.13
CA GLN A 43 -12.53 2.22 6.13
C GLN A 43 -13.93 1.62 5.97
N TYR A 44 -14.20 0.94 4.84
CA TYR A 44 -15.52 0.41 4.48
C TYR A 44 -15.55 -1.13 4.38
N GLY A 45 -14.40 -1.79 4.31
CA GLY A 45 -14.31 -3.25 4.19
C GLY A 45 -12.88 -3.76 4.30
N ASP A 46 -12.76 -5.06 4.58
CA ASP A 46 -11.52 -5.77 4.89
C ASP A 46 -11.23 -6.95 3.95
N GLU A 47 -12.07 -7.18 2.95
CA GLU A 47 -11.91 -8.23 1.93
C GLU A 47 -11.63 -7.63 0.53
N ILE A 48 -10.63 -6.75 0.43
CA ILE A 48 -10.30 -6.07 -0.83
C ILE A 48 -9.19 -6.86 -1.55
N SER A 49 -9.43 -7.18 -2.82
CA SER A 49 -8.45 -7.87 -3.68
C SER A 49 -7.31 -6.93 -4.10
N ALA A 50 -6.16 -7.51 -4.43
CA ALA A 50 -5.03 -6.77 -4.99
C ALA A 50 -5.43 -6.02 -6.27
N GLU A 51 -6.24 -6.65 -7.13
CA GLU A 51 -6.73 -6.06 -8.37
C GLU A 51 -7.60 -4.82 -8.13
N ASP A 52 -8.49 -4.89 -7.14
CA ASP A 52 -9.35 -3.76 -6.76
C ASP A 52 -8.53 -2.61 -6.17
N VAL A 53 -7.52 -2.91 -5.35
CA VAL A 53 -6.61 -1.88 -4.83
C VAL A 53 -5.92 -1.14 -5.98
N VAL A 54 -5.34 -1.87 -6.94
CA VAL A 54 -4.65 -1.26 -8.09
C VAL A 54 -5.62 -0.42 -8.91
N LYS A 55 -6.80 -0.97 -9.21
CA LYS A 55 -7.81 -0.29 -10.02
C LYS A 55 -8.28 1.02 -9.38
N GLU A 56 -8.60 1.01 -8.09
CA GLU A 56 -9.12 2.18 -7.39
C GLU A 56 -8.04 3.26 -7.19
N ILE A 57 -6.81 2.87 -6.81
CA ILE A 57 -5.70 3.82 -6.66
C ILE A 57 -5.31 4.42 -8.01
N ASP A 58 -5.10 3.60 -9.04
CA ASP A 58 -4.67 4.07 -10.35
C ASP A 58 -5.77 4.88 -11.05
N GLY A 59 -7.03 4.53 -10.82
CA GLY A 59 -8.21 5.28 -11.31
C GLY A 59 -8.31 6.69 -10.72
N ASN A 60 -7.79 6.92 -9.52
CA ASN A 60 -7.81 8.21 -8.84
C ASN A 60 -6.67 9.17 -9.27
N THR A 61 -6.23 9.09 -10.53
CA THR A 61 -5.06 9.85 -11.04
C THR A 61 -5.38 10.73 -12.26
N ALA A 62 -6.66 10.88 -12.61
CA ALA A 62 -7.13 11.51 -13.86
C ALA A 62 -6.68 12.97 -14.11
N LYS A 63 -6.12 13.66 -13.10
CA LYS A 63 -5.64 15.05 -13.20
C LYS A 63 -4.19 15.24 -12.78
N LEU A 64 -3.47 14.15 -12.51
CA LEU A 64 -2.07 14.22 -12.07
C LEU A 64 -1.14 14.24 -13.28
N GLU A 65 -0.17 15.15 -13.24
CA GLU A 65 0.88 15.18 -14.24
C GLU A 65 1.89 14.05 -14.03
N LYS A 66 2.66 13.69 -15.08
CA LYS A 66 3.67 12.62 -15.00
C LYS A 66 4.77 12.88 -13.97
N HIS A 67 4.97 14.15 -13.61
CA HIS A 67 5.99 14.60 -12.66
C HIS A 67 5.45 14.72 -11.23
N GLU A 68 4.20 14.31 -11.00
CA GLU A 68 3.58 14.25 -9.68
C GLU A 68 3.48 12.79 -9.20
N PRO A 69 3.65 12.53 -7.90
CA PRO A 69 3.40 11.21 -7.33
C PRO A 69 1.91 10.87 -7.38
N ARG A 70 1.60 9.68 -7.90
CA ARG A 70 0.22 9.18 -7.99
C ARG A 70 -0.33 8.64 -6.67
N PHE A 71 0.55 8.07 -5.85
CA PHE A 71 0.20 7.55 -4.54
C PHE A 71 1.40 7.66 -3.59
N TYR A 72 1.10 7.56 -2.30
CA TYR A 72 2.07 7.64 -1.21
C TYR A 72 1.94 6.39 -0.34
N SER A 73 3.05 5.96 0.25
CA SER A 73 3.02 4.96 1.33
C SER A 73 3.22 5.65 2.68
N ILE A 74 2.50 5.19 3.69
CA ILE A 74 2.74 5.58 5.07
C ILE A 74 3.31 4.38 5.81
N THR A 75 4.49 4.52 6.42
CA THR A 75 5.03 3.50 7.32
C THR A 75 4.89 4.00 8.74
N VAL A 76 4.19 3.24 9.57
CA VAL A 76 4.04 3.51 11.00
C VAL A 76 4.89 2.51 11.76
N SER A 77 5.83 3.01 12.56
CA SER A 77 6.72 2.20 13.39
C SER A 77 6.54 2.60 14.85
N PRO A 78 5.62 1.93 15.58
CA PRO A 78 5.46 2.15 17.01
C PRO A 78 6.75 1.77 17.76
N SER A 79 7.07 2.51 18.81
CA SER A 79 8.18 2.17 19.69
C SER A 79 7.84 0.95 20.54
N LYS A 80 8.87 0.27 21.07
CA LYS A 80 8.70 -0.83 22.04
C LYS A 80 7.86 -0.43 23.25
N TYR A 81 7.89 0.84 23.64
CA TYR A 81 7.07 1.35 24.75
C TYR A 81 5.59 1.41 24.37
N GLU A 82 5.27 1.94 23.17
CA GLU A 82 3.90 2.05 22.67
C GLU A 82 3.25 0.69 22.42
N LEU A 83 4.01 -0.26 21.85
CA LEU A 83 3.52 -1.63 21.64
C LEU A 83 3.15 -2.35 22.94
N ARG A 84 3.79 -2.01 24.07
CA ARG A 84 3.47 -2.58 25.39
C ARG A 84 2.20 -1.99 26.01
N LYS A 85 1.60 -0.98 25.36
CA LYS A 85 0.39 -0.27 25.81
C LYS A 85 -0.83 -0.57 24.94
N LEU A 86 -0.67 -1.39 23.89
CA LEU A 86 -1.75 -2.01 23.12
C LEU A 86 -2.32 -3.20 23.89
#